data_AF-A0A958H440-F1
#
_entry.id   AF-A0A958H440-F1
#
_cell.length_a   1.000
_cell.length_b   1.000
_cell.length_c   1.000
_cell.angle_alpha   90.00
_cell.angle_beta   90.00
_cell.angle_gamma   90.00
#
_symmetry.space_group_name_H-M   'P 1'
#
loop_
_entity.id
_entity.type
_entity.pdbx_description
1 polymer ?
#
loop_
_entity_poly.entity_id
_entity_poly.type
_entity_poly.pdbx_seq_one_letter_code
_entity_poly.pdbx_strand_id
1 'polypeptide(L)'
;MLDKESLWYDELLELDITQQPLNAILPLLPRHTALPLDYILLHFWVLGGRQDFWVRLPALFYGILALPVAYQLGRIWFGAWGGWLLMALMALSPLHLYYSREARPYSLLLLGILLTCYAVWRLRYRIRWRYVVMLQVGTLIFALSHFFANAIYLPLFGLLTVDLIFSQNRKHVMRVIELVLVTGVVAFVTIVSLGWGGPMLKTSRGFAETILEPERFTLDAEEKPNQGAGPEISWNYFTWKVMKPMVLRHSDIALWLLNALALAGFAFLLSQKRYRLAWFLSIWLIVPTLVILAFLLHQGTFFSVRYILSTLPAYLALVTAGILGVIVWGDRFGGQRVATVLSIVIGG
;
A
#
# COMPACT_ATOMS: atom_id res chain seq x y z
N MET A 1 10.56 -0.53 21.13
CA MET A 1 9.80 -0.49 22.39
C MET A 1 8.53 0.27 22.09
N LEU A 2 7.37 -0.37 22.27
CA LEU A 2 6.04 0.19 21.95
C LEU A 2 5.56 1.22 22.98
N ASP A 3 6.29 1.31 24.09
CA ASP A 3 6.05 2.03 25.34
C ASP A 3 7.03 3.19 25.56
N LYS A 4 8.00 3.37 24.65
CA LYS A 4 9.05 4.38 24.80
C LYS A 4 8.57 5.81 24.50
N GLU A 5 7.53 5.93 23.69
CA GLU A 5 6.91 7.19 23.31
C GLU A 5 5.43 7.15 23.68
N SER A 6 4.94 8.23 24.30
CA SER A 6 3.51 8.41 24.58
C SER A 6 2.67 8.29 23.31
N LEU A 7 1.37 8.03 23.45
CA LEU A 7 0.44 8.06 22.34
C LEU A 7 0.48 9.41 21.59
N TRP A 8 0.46 9.35 20.27
CA TRP A 8 0.34 10.52 19.39
C TRP A 8 -1.06 11.14 19.54
N TYR A 9 -1.21 12.41 19.15
CA TYR A 9 -2.49 13.11 19.26
C TYR A 9 -3.64 12.37 18.56
N ASP A 10 -3.40 11.79 17.39
CA ASP A 10 -4.41 11.05 16.65
C ASP A 10 -4.68 9.65 17.22
N GLU A 11 -3.70 8.99 17.84
CA GLU A 11 -3.92 7.77 18.62
C GLU A 11 -4.76 8.04 19.89
N LEU A 12 -4.53 9.18 20.57
CA LEU A 12 -5.33 9.59 21.72
C LEU A 12 -6.78 9.91 21.32
N LEU A 13 -6.97 10.59 20.18
CA LEU A 13 -8.30 10.88 19.65
C LEU A 13 -9.04 9.59 19.25
N GLU A 14 -8.34 8.63 18.65
CA GLU A 14 -8.89 7.31 18.36
C GLU A 14 -9.23 6.55 19.64
N LEU A 15 -8.36 6.57 20.64
CA LEU A 15 -8.61 5.97 21.95
C LEU A 15 -9.81 6.60 22.68
N ASP A 16 -10.02 7.92 22.57
CA ASP A 16 -11.16 8.61 23.16
C ASP A 16 -12.48 8.21 22.49
N ILE A 17 -12.51 8.19 21.14
CA ILE A 17 -13.69 7.77 20.38
C ILE A 17 -14.04 6.31 20.66
N THR A 18 -13.05 5.42 20.71
CA THR A 18 -13.27 3.98 20.92
C THR A 18 -13.75 3.64 22.33
N GLN A 19 -13.67 4.57 23.29
CA GLN A 19 -14.27 4.40 24.61
C GLN A 19 -15.77 4.75 24.66
N GLN A 20 -16.30 5.38 23.61
CA GLN A 20 -17.72 5.68 23.53
C GLN A 20 -18.55 4.39 23.34
N PRO A 21 -19.83 4.40 23.73
CA PRO A 21 -20.76 3.31 23.38
C PRO A 21 -20.77 3.05 21.87
N LEU A 22 -20.90 1.78 21.46
CA LEU A 22 -20.78 1.37 20.04
C LEU A 22 -21.72 2.14 19.10
N ASN A 23 -22.94 2.47 19.56
CA ASN A 23 -23.92 3.26 18.81
C ASN A 23 -23.51 4.73 18.64
N ALA A 24 -22.62 5.25 19.49
CA ALA A 24 -22.08 6.60 19.41
C ALA A 24 -20.81 6.69 18.56
N ILE A 25 -20.08 5.58 18.34
CA ILE A 25 -18.84 5.58 17.54
C ILE A 25 -19.13 5.94 16.08
N LEU A 26 -20.00 5.18 15.40
CA LEU A 26 -20.22 5.34 13.96
C LEU A 26 -20.63 6.77 13.55
N PRO A 27 -21.52 7.48 14.28
CA PRO A 27 -21.85 8.87 13.97
C PRO A 27 -20.70 9.87 14.14
N LEU A 28 -19.68 9.57 14.95
CA LEU A 28 -18.52 10.45 15.18
C LEU A 28 -17.48 10.34 14.07
N LEU A 29 -17.31 9.17 13.48
CA LEU A 29 -16.23 8.89 12.53
C LEU A 29 -16.20 9.79 11.28
N PRO A 30 -17.35 10.14 10.64
CA PRO A 30 -17.34 11.06 9.50
C PRO A 30 -16.74 12.43 9.80
N ARG A 31 -16.83 12.89 11.06
CA ARG A 31 -16.27 14.18 11.49
C ARG A 31 -14.73 14.17 11.53
N HIS A 32 -14.14 12.98 11.63
CA HIS A 32 -12.70 12.77 11.70
C HIS A 32 -12.13 12.12 10.43
N THR A 33 -12.94 11.97 9.37
CA THR A 33 -12.54 11.30 8.11
C THR A 33 -11.95 9.89 8.30
N ALA A 34 -12.28 9.24 9.41
CA ALA A 34 -11.73 7.96 9.81
C ALA A 34 -12.69 6.81 9.49
N LEU A 35 -12.24 5.74 8.84
CA LEU A 35 -13.14 4.63 8.51
C LEU A 35 -13.41 3.72 9.74
N PRO A 36 -14.47 2.89 9.73
CA PRO A 36 -14.97 2.29 10.97
C PRO A 36 -14.24 1.04 11.47
N LEU A 37 -13.47 0.35 10.63
CA LEU A 37 -13.03 -1.00 10.97
C LEU A 37 -12.06 -1.02 12.16
N ASP A 38 -11.02 -0.21 12.12
CA ASP A 38 -10.02 -0.08 13.18
C ASP A 38 -10.63 0.42 14.50
N TYR A 39 -11.54 1.40 14.44
CA TYR A 39 -12.23 1.91 15.62
C TYR A 39 -13.10 0.82 16.29
N ILE A 40 -13.85 0.04 15.49
CA ILE A 40 -14.67 -1.05 16.04
C ILE A 40 -13.79 -2.15 16.64
N LEU A 41 -12.71 -2.53 15.96
CA LEU A 41 -11.79 -3.56 16.46
C LEU A 41 -11.10 -3.08 17.75
N LEU A 42 -10.66 -1.83 17.79
CA LEU A 42 -9.99 -1.25 18.94
C LEU A 42 -10.97 -1.06 20.11
N HIS A 43 -12.24 -0.69 19.86
CA HIS A 43 -13.30 -0.58 20.89
C HIS A 43 -13.40 -1.86 21.75
N PHE A 44 -13.42 -3.02 21.11
CA PHE A 44 -13.46 -4.29 21.84
C PHE A 44 -12.10 -4.64 22.47
N TRP A 45 -10.99 -4.24 21.85
CA TRP A 45 -9.65 -4.53 22.35
C TRP A 45 -9.30 -3.76 23.63
N VAL A 46 -9.72 -2.50 23.74
CA VAL A 46 -9.42 -1.63 24.89
C VAL A 46 -10.19 -2.02 26.16
N LEU A 47 -11.13 -2.96 26.06
CA LEU A 47 -11.75 -3.60 27.22
C LEU A 47 -10.72 -4.35 28.08
N GLY A 48 -9.63 -4.83 27.47
CA GLY A 48 -8.53 -5.52 28.17
C GLY A 48 -7.47 -4.60 28.78
N GLY A 49 -7.50 -3.30 28.46
CA GLY A 49 -6.50 -2.34 28.93
C GLY A 49 -6.39 -1.11 28.04
N ARG A 50 -5.77 -0.03 28.56
CA ARG A 50 -5.63 1.25 27.84
C ARG A 50 -4.22 1.82 27.88
N GLN A 51 -3.25 1.03 28.32
CA GLN A 51 -1.85 1.43 28.30
C GLN A 51 -1.33 1.46 26.86
N ASP A 52 -0.41 2.37 26.56
CA ASP A 52 0.13 2.61 25.21
C ASP A 52 0.57 1.33 24.51
N PHE A 53 1.26 0.44 25.23
CA PHE A 53 1.65 -0.88 24.73
C PHE A 53 0.45 -1.72 24.28
N TRP A 54 -0.61 -1.78 25.09
CA TRP A 54 -1.80 -2.59 24.83
C TRP A 54 -2.59 -2.06 23.64
N VAL A 55 -2.72 -0.74 23.55
CA VAL A 55 -3.44 -0.04 22.47
C VAL A 55 -2.73 -0.24 21.12
N ARG A 56 -1.39 -0.31 21.11
CA ARG A 56 -0.59 -0.55 19.89
C ARG A 56 -0.44 -2.03 19.52
N LEU A 57 -0.79 -2.96 20.41
CA LEU A 57 -0.61 -4.40 20.21
C LEU A 57 -1.37 -4.97 18.99
N PRO A 58 -2.61 -4.54 18.66
CA PRO A 58 -3.30 -4.98 17.44
C PRO A 58 -2.54 -4.61 16.17
N ALA A 59 -2.04 -3.37 16.09
CA ALA A 59 -1.28 -2.91 14.94
C ALA A 59 0.01 -3.74 14.74
N LEU A 60 0.70 -4.06 15.83
CA LEU A 60 1.86 -4.97 15.80
C LEU A 60 1.47 -6.35 15.28
N PHE A 61 0.36 -6.90 15.79
CA PHE A 61 -0.13 -8.21 15.39
C PHE A 61 -0.47 -8.27 13.89
N TYR A 62 -1.16 -7.27 13.36
CA TYR A 62 -1.48 -7.19 11.92
C TYR A 62 -0.22 -7.05 11.06
N GLY A 63 0.75 -6.24 11.50
CA GLY A 63 2.06 -6.12 10.84
C GLY A 63 2.81 -7.44 10.79
N ILE A 64 2.80 -8.23 11.87
CA ILE A 64 3.41 -9.57 11.89
C ILE A 64 2.67 -10.53 10.95
N LEU A 65 1.33 -10.52 10.96
CA LEU A 65 0.51 -11.37 10.09
C LEU A 65 0.68 -11.04 8.60
N ALA A 66 1.05 -9.80 8.26
CA ALA A 66 1.34 -9.41 6.88
C ALA A 66 2.58 -10.15 6.32
N LEU A 67 3.56 -10.48 7.17
CA LEU A 67 4.85 -11.07 6.73
C LEU A 67 4.69 -12.47 6.08
N PRO A 68 3.96 -13.44 6.67
CA PRO A 68 3.69 -14.72 5.99
C PRO A 68 2.97 -14.55 4.65
N VAL A 69 2.07 -13.58 4.51
CA VAL A 69 1.36 -13.33 3.24
C VAL A 69 2.31 -12.76 2.19
N ALA A 70 3.20 -11.84 2.59
CA ALA A 70 4.26 -11.31 1.75
C ALA A 70 5.21 -12.44 1.29
N TYR A 71 5.61 -13.35 2.19
CA TYR A 71 6.37 -14.55 1.83
C TYR A 71 5.67 -15.37 0.76
N GLN A 72 4.37 -15.65 0.91
CA GLN A 72 3.62 -16.46 -0.04
C GLN A 72 3.51 -15.80 -1.41
N LEU A 73 3.29 -14.48 -1.45
CA LEU A 73 3.29 -13.70 -2.69
C LEU A 73 4.66 -13.71 -3.36
N GLY A 74 5.72 -13.40 -2.62
CA GLY A 74 7.10 -13.44 -3.12
C GLY A 74 7.47 -14.83 -3.61
N ARG A 75 6.99 -15.90 -2.96
CA ARG A 75 7.19 -17.28 -3.41
C ARG A 75 6.52 -17.57 -4.74
N ILE A 76 5.30 -17.07 -4.95
CA ILE A 76 4.58 -17.21 -6.22
C ILE A 76 5.27 -16.41 -7.33
N TRP A 77 5.74 -15.21 -7.02
CA TRP A 77 6.35 -14.33 -7.99
C TRP A 77 7.78 -14.73 -8.32
N PHE A 78 8.57 -15.17 -7.35
CA PHE A 78 10.03 -15.25 -7.47
C PHE A 78 10.63 -16.56 -6.96
N GLY A 79 9.81 -17.54 -6.56
CA GLY A 79 10.28 -18.80 -5.96
C GLY A 79 10.63 -18.66 -4.47
N ALA A 80 11.07 -19.75 -3.84
CA ALA A 80 11.23 -19.83 -2.38
C ALA A 80 12.15 -18.73 -1.81
N TRP A 81 13.30 -18.50 -2.46
CA TRP A 81 14.24 -17.45 -2.06
C TRP A 81 13.65 -16.04 -2.18
N GLY A 82 12.95 -15.74 -3.27
CA GLY A 82 12.30 -14.43 -3.41
C GLY A 82 11.12 -14.23 -2.44
N GLY A 83 10.48 -15.31 -1.98
CA GLY A 83 9.54 -15.27 -0.86
C GLY A 83 10.19 -14.81 0.44
N TRP A 84 11.30 -15.45 0.82
CA TRP A 84 12.05 -15.07 2.02
C TRP A 84 12.59 -13.63 1.92
N LEU A 85 13.11 -13.25 0.76
CA LEU A 85 13.65 -11.91 0.54
C LEU A 85 12.56 -10.83 0.64
N LEU A 86 11.39 -11.03 0.00
CA LEU A 86 10.28 -10.07 0.11
C LEU A 86 9.79 -9.93 1.55
N MET A 87 9.67 -11.05 2.28
CA MET A 87 9.30 -11.05 3.69
C MET A 87 10.32 -10.29 4.54
N ALA A 88 11.62 -10.53 4.33
CA ALA A 88 12.69 -9.86 5.05
C ALA A 88 12.72 -8.35 4.76
N LEU A 89 12.60 -7.94 3.50
CA LEU A 89 12.54 -6.53 3.11
C LEU A 89 11.32 -5.83 3.73
N MET A 90 10.17 -6.51 3.81
CA MET A 90 8.99 -5.96 4.47
C MET A 90 9.16 -5.88 5.99
N ALA A 91 9.71 -6.91 6.62
CA ALA A 91 9.99 -6.92 8.06
C ALA A 91 10.99 -5.84 8.49
N LEU A 92 11.96 -5.51 7.62
CA LEU A 92 12.98 -4.49 7.86
C LEU A 92 12.61 -3.10 7.31
N SER A 93 11.49 -2.98 6.61
CA SER A 93 11.06 -1.71 6.03
C SER A 93 10.73 -0.71 7.15
N PRO A 94 11.31 0.51 7.11
CA PRO A 94 11.02 1.54 8.11
C PRO A 94 9.54 1.89 8.17
N LEU A 95 8.87 1.99 7.00
CA LEU A 95 7.45 2.29 6.94
C LEU A 95 6.61 1.17 7.56
N HIS A 96 6.92 -0.09 7.23
CA HIS A 96 6.19 -1.21 7.81
C HIS A 96 6.38 -1.26 9.34
N LEU A 97 7.60 -1.07 9.82
CA LEU A 97 7.92 -1.05 11.26
C LEU A 97 7.26 0.12 11.98
N TYR A 98 7.28 1.32 11.40
CA TYR A 98 6.66 2.51 11.97
C TYR A 98 5.15 2.31 12.12
N TYR A 99 4.47 1.92 11.04
CA TYR A 99 3.02 1.72 11.03
C TYR A 99 2.54 0.46 11.74
N SER A 100 3.45 -0.47 12.08
CA SER A 100 3.14 -1.59 12.98
C SER A 100 3.25 -1.22 14.46
N ARG A 101 3.67 0.02 14.78
CA ARG A 101 3.82 0.52 16.15
C ARG A 101 2.89 1.68 16.46
N GLU A 102 2.12 2.13 15.50
CA GLU A 102 1.11 3.17 15.64
C GLU A 102 -0.25 2.47 15.75
N ALA A 103 -1.05 2.82 16.77
CA ALA A 103 -2.41 2.33 16.99
C ALA A 103 -3.37 2.97 15.99
N ARG A 104 -3.18 2.60 14.72
CA ARG A 104 -3.79 3.17 13.53
C ARG A 104 -4.04 2.08 12.48
N PRO A 105 -4.90 2.31 11.47
CA PRO A 105 -5.35 1.24 10.57
C PRO A 105 -4.31 0.74 9.56
N TYR A 106 -3.11 1.33 9.53
CA TYR A 106 -2.17 1.20 8.43
C TYR A 106 -1.56 -0.21 8.28
N SER A 107 -1.23 -0.87 9.39
CA SER A 107 -0.74 -2.26 9.37
C SER A 107 -1.85 -3.24 8.95
N LEU A 108 -3.07 -3.02 9.44
CA LEU A 108 -4.27 -3.76 9.04
C LEU A 108 -4.57 -3.59 7.55
N LEU A 109 -4.47 -2.37 7.03
CA LEU A 109 -4.58 -2.05 5.61
C LEU A 109 -3.57 -2.83 4.76
N LEU A 110 -2.29 -2.86 5.17
CA LEU A 110 -1.26 -3.61 4.44
C LEU A 110 -1.56 -5.10 4.39
N LEU A 111 -2.03 -5.67 5.50
CA LEU A 111 -2.49 -7.06 5.53
C LEU A 111 -3.65 -7.29 4.55
N GLY A 112 -4.67 -6.43 4.54
CA GLY A 112 -5.81 -6.52 3.64
C GLY A 112 -5.41 -6.47 2.16
N ILE A 113 -4.49 -5.57 1.81
CA ILE A 113 -3.94 -5.46 0.44
C ILE A 113 -3.20 -6.74 0.05
N LEU A 114 -2.32 -7.25 0.91
CA LEU A 114 -1.57 -8.47 0.63
C LEU A 114 -2.50 -9.70 0.48
N LEU A 115 -3.51 -9.83 1.35
CA LEU A 115 -4.51 -10.90 1.26
C LEU A 115 -5.28 -10.84 -0.05
N THR A 116 -5.70 -9.64 -0.47
CA THR A 116 -6.41 -9.39 -1.74
C THR A 116 -5.53 -9.77 -2.92
N CYS A 117 -4.30 -9.25 -2.97
CA CYS A 117 -3.35 -9.56 -4.04
C CYS A 117 -3.05 -11.07 -4.11
N TYR A 118 -2.82 -11.71 -2.97
CA TYR A 118 -2.59 -13.15 -2.89
C TYR A 118 -3.81 -13.93 -3.37
N ALA A 119 -5.02 -13.53 -2.98
CA ALA A 119 -6.26 -14.18 -3.38
C ALA A 119 -6.46 -14.11 -4.89
N VAL A 120 -6.36 -12.92 -5.48
CA VAL A 120 -6.48 -12.71 -6.93
C VAL A 120 -5.46 -13.58 -7.66
N TRP A 121 -4.20 -13.59 -7.19
CA TRP A 121 -3.17 -14.39 -7.85
C TRP A 121 -3.45 -15.88 -7.83
N ARG A 122 -4.07 -16.41 -6.77
CA ARG A 122 -4.48 -17.82 -6.70
C ARG A 122 -5.72 -18.11 -7.56
N LEU A 123 -6.70 -17.21 -7.56
CA LEU A 123 -7.94 -17.34 -8.34
C LEU A 123 -7.68 -17.36 -9.84
N ARG A 124 -6.65 -16.64 -10.32
CA ARG A 124 -6.19 -16.69 -11.73
C ARG A 124 -5.88 -18.10 -12.23
N TYR A 125 -5.40 -18.99 -11.36
CA TYR A 125 -5.13 -20.38 -11.72
C TYR A 125 -6.31 -21.32 -11.41
N ARG A 126 -6.95 -21.14 -10.25
CA ARG A 126 -8.07 -21.99 -9.83
C ARG A 126 -8.98 -21.28 -8.83
N ILE A 127 -10.27 -21.23 -9.15
CA ILE A 127 -11.28 -20.71 -8.24
C ILE A 127 -11.52 -21.76 -7.14
N ARG A 128 -11.29 -21.34 -5.88
CA ARG A 128 -11.61 -22.11 -4.68
C ARG A 128 -12.22 -21.17 -3.66
N TRP A 129 -13.24 -21.65 -2.93
CA TRP A 129 -14.00 -20.84 -1.97
C TRP A 129 -13.09 -20.10 -0.98
N ARG A 130 -12.05 -20.75 -0.45
CA ARG A 130 -11.11 -20.12 0.50
C ARG A 130 -10.43 -18.87 -0.04
N TYR A 131 -10.15 -18.80 -1.35
CA TYR A 131 -9.55 -17.63 -1.97
C TYR A 131 -10.58 -16.55 -2.26
N VAL A 132 -11.84 -16.93 -2.50
CA VAL A 132 -12.95 -15.98 -2.60
C VAL A 132 -13.23 -15.33 -1.25
N VAL A 133 -13.25 -16.11 -0.17
CA VAL A 133 -13.38 -15.58 1.20
C VAL A 133 -12.21 -14.67 1.53
N MET A 134 -10.98 -15.09 1.25
CA MET A 134 -9.80 -14.27 1.49
C MET A 134 -9.80 -12.98 0.65
N LEU A 135 -10.28 -13.02 -0.59
CA LEU A 135 -10.50 -11.84 -1.42
C LEU A 135 -11.50 -10.88 -0.77
N GLN A 136 -12.65 -11.39 -0.32
CA GLN A 136 -13.69 -10.58 0.33
C GLN A 136 -13.20 -9.97 1.64
N VAL A 137 -12.55 -10.77 2.48
CA VAL A 137 -12.00 -10.31 3.77
C VAL A 137 -10.91 -9.26 3.54
N GLY A 138 -9.95 -9.52 2.65
CA GLY A 138 -8.89 -8.55 2.32
C GLY A 138 -9.45 -7.24 1.75
N THR A 139 -10.46 -7.36 0.89
CA THR A 139 -11.20 -6.24 0.28
C THR A 139 -11.87 -5.37 1.34
N LEU A 140 -12.65 -5.98 2.24
CA LEU A 140 -13.31 -5.25 3.33
C LEU A 140 -12.30 -4.58 4.25
N ILE A 141 -11.20 -5.28 4.56
CA ILE A 141 -10.14 -4.75 5.42
C ILE A 141 -9.58 -3.44 4.85
N PHE A 142 -9.02 -3.45 3.64
CA PHE A 142 -8.37 -2.23 3.14
C PHE A 142 -9.39 -1.13 2.84
N ALA A 143 -10.59 -1.48 2.35
CA ALA A 143 -11.61 -0.52 1.97
C ALA A 143 -12.23 0.20 3.17
N LEU A 144 -12.35 -0.49 4.32
CA LEU A 144 -12.81 0.07 5.59
C LEU A 144 -11.67 0.58 6.47
N SER A 145 -10.43 0.60 5.98
CA SER A 145 -9.28 1.17 6.69
C SER A 145 -8.85 2.51 6.09
N HIS A 146 -8.79 2.64 4.76
CA HIS A 146 -8.36 3.89 4.14
C HIS A 146 -8.92 4.08 2.72
N PHE A 147 -9.48 5.26 2.41
CA PHE A 147 -10.06 5.55 1.09
C PHE A 147 -9.10 5.32 -0.08
N PHE A 148 -7.88 5.88 0.00
CA PHE A 148 -6.85 5.71 -1.02
C PHE A 148 -6.40 4.26 -1.24
N ALA A 149 -6.63 3.33 -0.31
CA ALA A 149 -6.26 1.94 -0.50
C ALA A 149 -7.02 1.28 -1.66
N ASN A 150 -8.23 1.76 -1.98
CA ASN A 150 -9.05 1.30 -3.10
C ASN A 150 -8.37 1.50 -4.47
N ALA A 151 -7.32 2.33 -4.55
CA ALA A 151 -6.51 2.46 -5.77
C ALA A 151 -5.86 1.14 -6.22
N ILE A 152 -5.76 0.13 -5.34
CA ILE A 152 -5.29 -1.23 -5.68
C ILE A 152 -6.16 -1.92 -6.76
N TYR A 153 -7.43 -1.56 -6.90
CA TYR A 153 -8.28 -2.15 -7.93
C TYR A 153 -7.77 -1.86 -9.34
N LEU A 154 -7.15 -0.70 -9.56
CA LEU A 154 -6.66 -0.31 -10.87
C LEU A 154 -5.57 -1.26 -11.42
N PRO A 155 -4.44 -1.52 -10.72
CA PRO A 155 -3.47 -2.50 -11.18
C PRO A 155 -4.05 -3.93 -11.24
N LEU A 156 -4.98 -4.31 -10.35
CA LEU A 156 -5.62 -5.62 -10.38
C LEU A 156 -6.47 -5.81 -11.64
N PHE A 157 -7.31 -4.84 -11.99
CA PHE A 157 -8.10 -4.88 -13.23
C PHE A 157 -7.21 -4.79 -14.47
N GLY A 158 -6.15 -3.96 -14.45
CA GLY A 158 -5.17 -3.93 -15.53
C GLY A 158 -4.55 -5.31 -15.80
N LEU A 159 -4.13 -6.01 -14.75
CA LEU A 159 -3.61 -7.38 -14.83
C LEU A 159 -4.65 -8.37 -15.40
N LEU A 160 -5.88 -8.33 -14.90
CA LEU A 160 -6.94 -9.24 -15.32
C LEU A 160 -7.41 -8.96 -16.76
N THR A 161 -7.40 -7.71 -17.21
CA THR A 161 -7.66 -7.34 -18.60
C THR A 161 -6.59 -7.89 -19.53
N VAL A 162 -5.31 -7.77 -19.15
CA VAL A 162 -4.22 -8.41 -19.90
C VAL A 162 -4.41 -9.93 -19.94
N ASP A 163 -4.76 -10.56 -18.82
CA ASP A 163 -5.08 -11.99 -18.82
C ASP A 163 -6.28 -12.31 -19.72
N LEU A 164 -7.31 -11.48 -19.78
CA LEU A 164 -8.48 -11.70 -20.62
C LEU A 164 -8.12 -11.67 -22.12
N ILE A 165 -7.26 -10.73 -22.52
CA ILE A 165 -6.80 -10.58 -23.90
C ILE A 165 -5.98 -11.82 -24.33
N PHE A 166 -5.08 -12.29 -23.46
CA PHE A 166 -4.11 -13.34 -23.80
C PHE A 166 -4.43 -14.75 -23.26
N SER A 167 -5.54 -14.96 -22.57
CA SER A 167 -5.93 -16.28 -22.03
C SER A 167 -6.71 -17.10 -23.05
N GLN A 168 -6.40 -18.39 -23.13
CA GLN A 168 -7.20 -19.36 -23.88
C GLN A 168 -8.56 -19.65 -23.21
N ASN A 169 -8.67 -19.41 -21.89
CA ASN A 169 -9.89 -19.63 -21.12
C ASN A 169 -10.46 -18.29 -20.62
N ARG A 170 -11.07 -17.53 -21.54
CA ARG A 170 -11.67 -16.21 -21.24
C ARG A 170 -12.81 -16.30 -20.22
N LYS A 171 -13.59 -17.38 -20.21
CA LYS A 171 -14.68 -17.60 -19.24
C LYS A 171 -14.15 -17.64 -17.81
N HIS A 172 -13.03 -18.31 -17.59
CA HIS A 172 -12.37 -18.34 -16.27
C HIS A 172 -11.90 -16.95 -15.83
N VAL A 173 -11.25 -16.20 -16.72
CA VAL A 173 -10.77 -14.84 -16.39
C VAL A 173 -11.94 -13.90 -16.09
N MET A 174 -13.01 -13.94 -16.91
CA MET A 174 -14.23 -13.18 -16.65
C MET A 174 -14.83 -13.51 -15.29
N ARG A 175 -14.85 -14.79 -14.90
CA ARG A 175 -15.32 -15.19 -13.58
C ARG A 175 -14.48 -14.60 -12.44
N VAL A 176 -13.16 -14.48 -12.64
CA VAL A 176 -12.29 -13.81 -11.65
C VAL A 176 -12.55 -12.30 -11.60
N ILE A 177 -12.76 -11.66 -12.76
CA ILE A 177 -13.13 -10.23 -12.84
C ILE A 177 -14.47 -9.99 -12.14
N GLU A 178 -15.49 -10.82 -12.39
CA GLU A 178 -16.78 -10.78 -11.71
C GLU A 178 -16.62 -10.89 -10.20
N LEU A 179 -15.80 -11.82 -9.72
CA LEU A 179 -15.55 -11.98 -8.28
C LEU A 179 -14.92 -10.72 -7.68
N VAL A 180 -13.91 -10.12 -8.32
CA VAL A 180 -13.26 -8.88 -7.85
C VAL A 180 -14.24 -7.69 -7.87
N LEU A 181 -15.08 -7.60 -8.90
CA LEU A 181 -16.13 -6.57 -8.98
C LEU A 181 -17.16 -6.75 -7.86
N VAL A 182 -17.67 -7.97 -7.67
CA VAL A 182 -18.66 -8.28 -6.63
C VAL A 182 -18.09 -7.95 -5.25
N THR A 183 -16.83 -8.33 -4.94
CA THR A 183 -16.25 -8.00 -3.64
C THR A 183 -16.08 -6.49 -3.44
N GLY A 184 -15.72 -5.77 -4.50
CA GLY A 184 -15.65 -4.30 -4.51
C GLY A 184 -17.01 -3.64 -4.30
N VAL A 185 -18.06 -4.13 -4.97
CA VAL A 185 -19.45 -3.64 -4.78
C VAL A 185 -19.92 -3.91 -3.37
N VAL A 186 -19.67 -5.10 -2.82
CA VAL A 186 -20.02 -5.44 -1.44
C VAL A 186 -19.30 -4.50 -0.45
N ALA A 187 -18.02 -4.23 -0.65
CA ALA A 187 -17.29 -3.26 0.18
C ALA A 187 -17.85 -1.84 0.05
N PHE A 188 -18.13 -1.38 -1.17
CA PHE A 188 -18.74 -0.08 -1.40
C PHE A 188 -20.10 0.06 -0.71
N VAL A 189 -21.00 -0.92 -0.90
CA VAL A 189 -22.31 -0.94 -0.23
C VAL A 189 -22.13 -0.94 1.28
N THR A 190 -21.21 -1.72 1.82
CA THR A 190 -20.91 -1.75 3.26
C THR A 190 -20.49 -0.36 3.77
N ILE A 191 -19.56 0.30 3.08
CA ILE A 191 -19.10 1.65 3.44
C ILE A 191 -20.28 2.63 3.43
N VAL A 192 -21.08 2.63 2.36
CA VAL A 192 -22.26 3.51 2.22
C VAL A 192 -23.28 3.24 3.33
N SER A 193 -23.58 1.98 3.62
CA SER A 193 -24.50 1.56 4.70
C SER A 193 -24.02 1.99 6.09
N LEU A 194 -22.71 2.15 6.29
CA LEU A 194 -22.11 2.67 7.53
C LEU A 194 -22.12 4.21 7.59
N GLY A 195 -22.84 4.89 6.69
CA GLY A 195 -23.02 6.35 6.71
C GLY A 195 -21.98 7.15 5.94
N TRP A 196 -21.07 6.48 5.22
CA TRP A 196 -19.99 7.13 4.49
C TRP A 196 -20.35 7.59 3.08
N GLY A 197 -21.57 7.33 2.60
CA GLY A 197 -22.01 7.75 1.27
C GLY A 197 -21.89 9.26 1.04
N GLY A 198 -22.34 10.07 2.00
CA GLY A 198 -22.24 11.54 1.93
C GLY A 198 -20.80 12.05 1.90
N PRO A 199 -19.96 11.70 2.89
CA PRO A 199 -18.53 12.03 2.88
C PRO A 199 -17.81 11.59 1.61
N MET A 200 -18.04 10.36 1.13
CA MET A 200 -17.46 9.88 -0.12
C MET A 200 -17.87 10.72 -1.32
N LEU A 201 -19.16 11.04 -1.46
CA LEU A 201 -19.64 11.90 -2.55
C LEU A 201 -18.98 13.27 -2.51
N LYS A 202 -18.79 13.86 -1.33
CA LYS A 202 -18.09 15.15 -1.17
C LYS A 202 -16.63 15.03 -1.62
N THR A 203 -15.91 14.00 -1.18
CA THR A 203 -14.51 13.76 -1.60
C THR A 203 -14.40 13.48 -3.10
N SER A 204 -15.30 12.68 -3.66
CA SER A 204 -15.33 12.34 -5.09
C SER A 204 -15.70 13.53 -5.97
N ARG A 205 -16.61 14.42 -5.55
CA ARG A 205 -16.92 15.66 -6.27
C ARG A 205 -15.70 16.57 -6.37
N GLY A 206 -14.96 16.75 -5.28
CA GLY A 206 -13.71 17.49 -5.32
C GLY A 206 -12.70 16.91 -6.32
N PHE A 207 -12.62 15.58 -6.42
CA PHE A 207 -11.77 14.93 -7.42
C PHE A 207 -12.26 15.17 -8.86
N ALA A 208 -13.57 15.11 -9.12
CA ALA A 208 -14.14 15.33 -10.45
C ALA A 208 -13.97 16.79 -10.92
N GLU A 209 -14.19 17.75 -10.02
CA GLU A 209 -13.94 19.17 -10.26
C GLU A 209 -12.47 19.41 -10.65
N THR A 210 -11.52 18.72 -10.00
CA THR A 210 -10.07 18.78 -10.35
C THR A 210 -9.79 18.46 -11.83
N ILE A 211 -10.49 17.47 -12.38
CA ILE A 211 -10.26 16.99 -13.75
C ILE A 211 -10.96 17.88 -14.78
N LEU A 212 -12.16 18.36 -14.45
CA LEU A 212 -13.04 19.05 -15.40
C LEU A 212 -12.78 20.55 -15.49
N GLU A 213 -12.21 21.17 -14.46
CA GLU A 213 -12.01 22.63 -14.41
C GLU A 213 -10.57 23.04 -14.06
N PRO A 214 -9.55 22.55 -14.80
CA PRO A 214 -8.14 22.67 -14.42
C PRO A 214 -7.66 24.10 -14.13
N GLU A 215 -8.28 25.09 -14.76
CA GLU A 215 -7.95 26.53 -14.66
C GLU A 215 -8.31 27.14 -13.29
N ARG A 216 -9.26 26.55 -12.55
CA ARG A 216 -9.51 26.93 -11.15
C ARG A 216 -8.35 26.55 -10.21
N PHE A 217 -7.38 25.76 -10.70
CA PHE A 217 -6.29 25.19 -9.88
C PHE A 217 -4.91 25.76 -10.18
N THR A 218 -4.81 26.68 -11.15
CA THR A 218 -3.61 27.48 -11.44
C THR A 218 -3.63 28.85 -10.75
N LEU A 219 -4.64 29.14 -9.92
CA LEU A 219 -4.73 30.38 -9.16
C LEU A 219 -3.65 30.44 -8.08
N ASP A 220 -3.20 31.67 -7.77
CA ASP A 220 -2.20 31.94 -6.76
C ASP A 220 -2.65 31.41 -5.39
N ALA A 221 -1.69 31.00 -4.57
CA ALA A 221 -1.93 30.32 -3.28
C ALA A 221 -2.86 31.12 -2.33
N GLU A 222 -2.97 32.43 -2.55
CA GLU A 222 -3.78 33.40 -1.81
C GLU A 222 -5.28 33.32 -2.14
N GLU A 223 -5.66 32.79 -3.30
CA GLU A 223 -7.06 32.70 -3.78
C GLU A 223 -7.70 31.32 -3.52
N LYS A 224 -6.94 30.36 -2.97
CA LYS A 224 -7.47 29.02 -2.69
C LYS A 224 -8.38 29.03 -1.46
N PRO A 225 -9.59 28.47 -1.52
CA PRO A 225 -10.55 28.47 -0.40
C PRO A 225 -10.10 27.64 0.81
N ASN A 226 -9.03 26.85 0.69
CA ASN A 226 -8.35 26.20 1.81
C ASN A 226 -7.07 26.99 2.11
N GLN A 227 -6.98 27.64 3.27
CA GLN A 227 -5.83 28.46 3.74
C GLN A 227 -4.54 27.65 4.02
N GLY A 228 -4.30 26.57 3.29
CA GLY A 228 -3.05 25.84 3.27
C GLY A 228 -2.52 25.82 1.85
N ALA A 229 -1.34 26.39 1.63
CA ALA A 229 -0.57 26.03 0.46
C ALA A 229 -0.32 24.51 0.55
N GLY A 230 -0.98 23.74 -0.32
CA GLY A 230 -0.56 22.37 -0.56
C GLY A 230 0.95 22.36 -0.80
N PRO A 231 1.66 21.29 -0.39
CA PRO A 231 3.11 21.34 -0.41
C PRO A 231 3.61 21.65 -1.82
N GLU A 232 4.57 22.56 -1.93
CA GLU A 232 5.26 22.79 -3.20
C GLU A 232 5.88 21.47 -3.66
N ILE A 233 5.40 20.91 -4.77
CA ILE A 233 5.98 19.71 -5.35
C ILE A 233 7.27 20.10 -6.06
N SER A 234 8.31 20.21 -5.23
CA SER A 234 9.69 20.28 -5.66
C SER A 234 10.32 18.89 -5.63
N TRP A 235 11.44 18.75 -6.31
CA TRP A 235 12.28 17.56 -6.18
C TRP A 235 12.67 17.29 -4.72
N ASN A 236 12.90 18.34 -3.93
CA ASN A 236 13.15 18.24 -2.50
C ASN A 236 11.95 17.66 -1.75
N TYR A 237 10.74 18.11 -2.04
CA TYR A 237 9.55 17.54 -1.43
C TYR A 237 9.39 16.05 -1.75
N PHE A 238 9.54 15.66 -3.02
CA PHE A 238 9.40 14.26 -3.42
C PHE A 238 10.47 13.38 -2.73
N THR A 239 11.73 13.79 -2.78
CA THR A 239 12.82 13.04 -2.13
C THR A 239 12.60 12.92 -0.62
N TRP A 240 12.29 14.01 0.07
CA TRP A 240 12.18 14.02 1.54
C TRP A 240 10.87 13.43 2.09
N LYS A 241 9.73 13.69 1.45
CA LYS A 241 8.41 13.27 1.97
C LYS A 241 7.92 11.96 1.37
N VAL A 242 8.27 11.65 0.13
CA VAL A 242 7.80 10.43 -0.56
C VAL A 242 8.85 9.32 -0.46
N MET A 243 10.09 9.61 -0.86
CA MET A 243 11.09 8.56 -1.05
C MET A 243 11.86 8.21 0.24
N LYS A 244 12.40 9.19 0.94
CA LYS A 244 13.24 8.96 2.14
C LYS A 244 12.54 8.16 3.25
N PRO A 245 11.22 8.30 3.50
CA PRO A 245 10.57 7.46 4.49
C PRO A 245 10.58 5.97 4.14
N MET A 246 10.73 5.60 2.86
CA MET A 246 10.86 4.20 2.42
C MET A 246 12.19 3.57 2.86
N VAL A 247 13.14 4.35 3.39
CA VAL A 247 14.54 3.97 3.57
C VAL A 247 15.00 4.14 5.02
N LEU A 248 15.77 3.17 5.52
CA LEU A 248 16.30 3.18 6.88
C LEU A 248 17.13 4.44 7.14
N ARG A 249 16.83 5.10 8.26
CA ARG A 249 17.55 6.27 8.78
C ARG A 249 17.64 7.46 7.80
N HIS A 250 16.75 7.54 6.80
CA HIS A 250 16.76 8.62 5.81
C HIS A 250 18.11 8.76 5.07
N SER A 251 18.86 7.65 4.91
CA SER A 251 20.16 7.63 4.24
C SER A 251 20.02 7.80 2.73
N ASP A 252 20.72 8.77 2.15
CA ASP A 252 20.70 9.02 0.71
C ASP A 252 21.29 7.85 -0.09
N ILE A 253 22.36 7.23 0.40
CA ILE A 253 22.99 6.07 -0.25
C ILE A 253 22.00 4.90 -0.32
N ALA A 254 21.35 4.57 0.79
CA ALA A 254 20.37 3.49 0.83
C ALA A 254 19.16 3.81 -0.07
N LEU A 255 18.78 5.08 -0.18
CA LEU A 255 17.71 5.52 -1.06
C LEU A 255 18.06 5.28 -2.53
N TRP A 256 19.21 5.76 -2.98
CA TRP A 256 19.67 5.56 -4.36
C TRP A 256 19.84 4.08 -4.68
N LEU A 257 20.40 3.29 -3.75
CA LEU A 257 20.56 1.85 -3.92
C LEU A 257 19.23 1.12 -4.09
N LEU A 258 18.24 1.36 -3.21
CA LEU A 258 16.95 0.67 -3.29
C LEU A 258 16.17 1.07 -4.56
N ASN A 259 16.24 2.34 -4.98
CA ASN A 259 15.61 2.76 -6.23
C ASN A 259 16.32 2.17 -7.47
N ALA A 260 17.65 2.11 -7.46
CA ALA A 260 18.41 1.43 -8.50
C ALA A 260 18.05 -0.06 -8.56
N LEU A 261 17.89 -0.72 -7.41
CA LEU A 261 17.42 -2.11 -7.34
C LEU A 261 15.97 -2.26 -7.83
N ALA A 262 15.06 -1.34 -7.52
CA ALA A 262 13.69 -1.39 -8.04
C ALA A 262 13.66 -1.27 -9.58
N LEU A 263 14.45 -0.36 -10.16
CA LEU A 263 14.61 -0.21 -11.61
C LEU A 263 15.27 -1.45 -12.24
N ALA A 264 16.34 -1.98 -11.63
CA ALA A 264 16.97 -3.22 -12.04
C ALA A 264 15.99 -4.40 -11.98
N GLY A 265 15.09 -4.42 -11.00
CA GLY A 265 14.05 -5.43 -10.86
C GLY A 265 13.02 -5.39 -11.97
N PHE A 266 12.60 -4.19 -12.38
CA PHE A 266 11.77 -4.02 -13.56
C PHE A 266 12.48 -4.56 -14.82
N ALA A 267 13.71 -4.11 -15.06
CA ALA A 267 14.52 -4.58 -16.20
C ALA A 267 14.75 -6.11 -16.17
N PHE A 268 15.00 -6.67 -14.98
CA PHE A 268 15.14 -8.12 -14.79
C PHE A 268 13.87 -8.86 -15.17
N LEU A 269 12.70 -8.41 -14.72
CA LEU A 269 11.43 -9.03 -15.09
C LEU A 269 11.16 -8.98 -16.60
N LEU A 270 11.51 -7.88 -17.26
CA LEU A 270 11.45 -7.79 -18.72
C LEU A 270 12.41 -8.78 -19.40
N SER A 271 13.65 -8.90 -18.91
CA SER A 271 14.64 -9.84 -19.43
C SER A 271 14.21 -11.31 -19.31
N GLN A 272 13.44 -11.63 -18.27
CA GLN A 272 12.85 -12.95 -18.04
C GLN A 272 11.49 -13.14 -18.74
N LYS A 273 11.08 -12.20 -19.61
CA LYS A 273 9.79 -12.19 -20.32
C LYS A 273 8.56 -12.23 -19.39
N ARG A 274 8.69 -11.75 -18.14
CA ARG A 274 7.62 -11.73 -17.14
C ARG A 274 6.86 -10.40 -17.16
N TYR A 275 6.47 -9.96 -18.35
CA TYR A 275 5.88 -8.64 -18.62
C TYR A 275 4.64 -8.35 -17.78
N ARG A 276 3.77 -9.35 -17.57
CA ARG A 276 2.54 -9.18 -16.78
C ARG A 276 2.83 -8.78 -15.33
N LEU A 277 3.84 -9.41 -14.72
CA LEU A 277 4.24 -9.09 -13.35
C LEU A 277 4.95 -7.74 -13.29
N ALA A 278 5.85 -7.45 -14.25
CA ALA A 278 6.55 -6.17 -14.33
C ALA A 278 5.55 -5.00 -14.38
N TRP A 279 4.60 -5.04 -15.32
CA TRP A 279 3.59 -3.99 -15.47
C TRP A 279 2.64 -3.91 -14.28
N PHE A 280 2.20 -5.04 -13.73
CA PHE A 280 1.36 -5.04 -12.54
C PHE A 280 2.03 -4.32 -11.36
N LEU A 281 3.29 -4.64 -11.06
CA LEU A 281 4.03 -4.02 -9.96
C LEU A 281 4.30 -2.52 -10.23
N SER A 282 4.66 -2.16 -11.46
CA SER A 282 4.90 -0.75 -11.81
C SER A 282 3.63 0.09 -11.77
N ILE A 283 2.50 -0.41 -12.27
CA ILE A 283 1.21 0.29 -12.21
C ILE A 283 0.77 0.44 -10.76
N TRP A 284 0.92 -0.62 -9.95
CA TRP A 284 0.58 -0.59 -8.53
C TRP A 284 1.47 0.40 -7.75
N LEU A 285 2.73 0.54 -8.11
CA LEU A 285 3.61 1.53 -7.48
C LEU A 285 3.29 2.96 -7.92
N ILE A 286 3.21 3.19 -9.23
CA ILE A 286 3.23 4.53 -9.83
C ILE A 286 1.84 5.16 -9.79
N VAL A 287 0.81 4.46 -10.27
CA VAL A 287 -0.48 5.11 -10.52
C VAL A 287 -1.18 5.56 -9.24
N PRO A 288 -1.32 4.73 -8.18
CA PRO A 288 -1.86 5.20 -6.91
C PRO A 288 -1.08 6.39 -6.34
N THR A 289 0.26 6.35 -6.42
CA THR A 289 1.12 7.44 -5.93
C THR A 289 0.85 8.75 -6.68
N LEU A 290 0.79 8.72 -8.01
CA LEU A 290 0.52 9.90 -8.83
C LEU A 290 -0.89 10.45 -8.61
N VAL A 291 -1.90 9.58 -8.55
CA VAL A 291 -3.30 9.98 -8.30
C VAL A 291 -3.44 10.69 -6.95
N ILE A 292 -2.78 10.16 -5.92
CA ILE A 292 -2.80 10.73 -4.56
C ILE A 292 -2.04 12.07 -4.52
N LEU A 293 -0.86 12.14 -5.14
CA LEU A 293 -0.10 13.40 -5.21
C LEU A 293 -0.90 14.49 -5.95
N ALA A 294 -1.53 14.15 -7.08
CA ALA A 294 -2.40 15.06 -7.81
C ALA A 294 -3.60 15.53 -6.96
N PHE A 295 -4.22 14.62 -6.20
CA PHE A 295 -5.31 14.98 -5.29
C PHE A 295 -4.87 15.95 -4.18
N LEU A 296 -3.69 15.71 -3.59
CA LEU A 296 -3.18 16.52 -2.47
C LEU A 296 -2.75 17.93 -2.90
N LEU A 297 -2.21 18.07 -4.12
CA LEU A 297 -1.96 19.37 -4.75
C LEU A 297 -3.23 20.22 -4.80
N HIS A 298 -4.35 19.59 -5.17
CA HIS A 298 -5.62 20.27 -5.35
C HIS A 298 -6.26 20.64 -4.00
N GLN A 299 -6.31 19.72 -3.04
CA GLN A 299 -6.95 19.98 -1.75
C GLN A 299 -6.16 20.96 -0.86
N GLY A 300 -4.91 21.30 -1.20
CA GLY A 300 -4.09 22.17 -0.35
C GLY A 300 -3.70 21.50 0.98
N THR A 301 -3.79 20.18 1.04
CA THR A 301 -3.62 19.40 2.28
C THR A 301 -2.21 18.88 2.44
N PHE A 302 -1.77 18.76 3.69
CA PHE A 302 -0.51 18.11 4.04
C PHE A 302 -0.45 16.67 3.52
N PHE A 303 0.64 16.34 2.84
CA PHE A 303 0.97 14.96 2.49
C PHE A 303 1.58 14.22 3.66
N SER A 304 1.06 13.02 3.91
CA SER A 304 1.69 12.05 4.77
C SER A 304 1.97 10.76 3.98
N VAL A 305 3.11 10.13 4.26
CA VAL A 305 3.53 8.91 3.54
C VAL A 305 2.54 7.76 3.69
N ARG A 306 1.70 7.76 4.74
CA ARG A 306 0.59 6.82 4.92
C ARG A 306 -0.35 6.72 3.72
N TYR A 307 -0.53 7.81 2.97
CA TYR A 307 -1.46 7.80 1.84
C TYR A 307 -0.99 6.86 0.72
N ILE A 308 0.32 6.78 0.51
CA ILE A 308 0.93 5.91 -0.49
C ILE A 308 1.38 4.58 0.09
N LEU A 309 1.11 4.30 1.37
CA LEU A 309 1.54 3.06 2.03
C LEU A 309 1.04 1.81 1.31
N SER A 310 -0.13 1.90 0.66
CA SER A 310 -0.72 0.84 -0.15
C SER A 310 0.18 0.35 -1.29
N THR A 311 1.17 1.14 -1.71
CA THR A 311 2.12 0.80 -2.80
C THR A 311 3.41 0.15 -2.30
N LEU A 312 3.66 0.15 -0.98
CA LEU A 312 4.87 -0.39 -0.38
C LEU A 312 5.15 -1.85 -0.79
N PRO A 313 4.18 -2.78 -0.82
CA PRO A 313 4.45 -4.14 -1.25
C PRO A 313 4.93 -4.24 -2.70
N ALA A 314 4.44 -3.37 -3.60
CA ALA A 314 4.87 -3.33 -4.98
C ALA A 314 6.32 -2.85 -5.11
N TYR A 315 6.66 -1.79 -4.38
CA TYR A 315 8.04 -1.28 -4.31
C TYR A 315 9.01 -2.36 -3.84
N LEU A 316 8.72 -3.01 -2.72
CA LEU A 316 9.59 -4.05 -2.16
C LEU A 316 9.66 -5.30 -3.06
N ALA A 317 8.60 -5.62 -3.79
CA ALA A 317 8.61 -6.71 -4.77
C ALA A 317 9.51 -6.38 -5.98
N LEU A 318 9.53 -5.12 -6.45
CA LEU A 318 10.48 -4.68 -7.49
C LEU A 318 11.93 -4.72 -6.97
N VAL A 319 12.18 -4.26 -5.75
CA VAL A 319 13.51 -4.38 -5.10
C VAL A 319 13.93 -5.85 -4.99
N THR A 320 13.02 -6.74 -4.57
CA THR A 320 13.24 -8.20 -4.52
C THR A 320 13.67 -8.74 -5.88
N ALA A 321 12.95 -8.38 -6.94
CA ALA A 321 13.29 -8.76 -8.31
C ALA A 321 14.66 -8.21 -8.73
N GLY A 322 15.02 -7.00 -8.30
CA GLY A 322 16.31 -6.37 -8.59
C GLY A 322 17.48 -7.10 -7.97
N ILE A 323 17.38 -7.44 -6.69
CA ILE A 323 18.41 -8.22 -5.98
C ILE A 323 18.61 -9.58 -6.67
N LEU A 324 17.53 -10.28 -6.98
CA LEU A 324 17.60 -11.55 -7.72
C LEU A 324 18.20 -11.37 -9.12
N GLY A 325 17.88 -10.26 -9.80
CA GLY A 325 18.41 -9.94 -11.12
C GLY A 325 19.90 -9.66 -11.11
N VAL A 326 20.40 -8.92 -10.13
CA VAL A 326 21.85 -8.66 -9.95
C VAL A 326 22.61 -9.96 -9.74
N ILE A 327 22.08 -10.89 -8.94
CA ILE A 327 22.70 -12.20 -8.72
C ILE A 327 22.75 -12.99 -10.04
N VAL A 328 21.62 -13.11 -10.75
CA VAL A 328 21.53 -13.88 -12.00
C VAL A 328 22.38 -13.27 -13.12
N TRP A 329 22.40 -11.95 -13.25
CA TRP A 329 23.26 -11.26 -14.23
C TRP A 329 24.73 -11.38 -13.85
N GLY A 330 25.06 -11.28 -12.55
CA GLY A 330 26.41 -11.53 -12.04
C GLY A 330 26.93 -12.91 -12.41
N ASP A 331 26.14 -13.96 -12.22
CA ASP A 331 26.52 -15.33 -12.58
C ASP A 331 26.68 -15.51 -14.11
N ARG A 332 25.82 -14.85 -14.91
CA ARG A 332 25.88 -14.93 -16.39
C ARG A 332 27.04 -14.17 -17.01
N PHE A 333 27.48 -13.07 -16.41
CA PHE A 333 28.51 -12.18 -16.97
C PHE A 333 29.84 -12.23 -16.20
N GLY A 334 29.94 -13.00 -15.10
CA GLY A 334 30.82 -12.62 -14.00
C GLY A 334 31.50 -13.71 -13.18
N GLY A 335 31.71 -14.93 -13.69
CA GLY A 335 32.71 -15.83 -13.11
C GLY A 335 34.13 -15.22 -13.10
N GLN A 336 34.42 -14.30 -14.03
CA GLN A 336 35.73 -13.61 -14.13
C GLN A 336 35.68 -12.09 -13.94
N ARG A 337 34.57 -11.41 -14.26
CA ARG A 337 34.52 -9.92 -14.24
C ARG A 337 34.13 -9.30 -12.89
N VAL A 338 33.38 -10.02 -12.05
CA VAL A 338 33.00 -9.54 -10.71
C VAL A 338 34.21 -9.49 -9.78
N ALA A 339 35.15 -10.45 -9.93
CA ALA A 339 36.44 -10.44 -9.24
C ALA A 339 37.28 -9.20 -9.61
N THR A 340 37.28 -8.80 -10.89
CA THR A 340 38.02 -7.62 -11.37
C THR A 340 37.43 -6.31 -10.86
N VAL A 341 36.09 -6.18 -10.79
CA VAL A 341 35.45 -4.96 -10.28
C VAL A 341 35.65 -4.85 -8.75
N LEU A 342 35.56 -5.96 -8.02
CA LEU A 342 35.86 -5.97 -6.58
C LEU A 342 37.33 -5.69 -6.26
N SER A 343 38.28 -6.17 -7.09
CA SER A 343 39.70 -5.85 -6.92
C SER A 343 40.02 -4.38 -7.21
N ILE A 344 39.29 -3.73 -8.12
CA ILE A 344 39.46 -2.30 -8.43
C ILE A 344 38.85 -1.41 -7.34
N VAL A 345 37.74 -1.83 -6.73
CA VAL A 345 37.05 -1.04 -5.69
C VAL A 345 37.70 -1.19 -4.30
N ILE A 346 38.38 -2.31 -4.03
CA ILE A 346 39.05 -2.56 -2.74
C ILE A 346 40.55 -2.23 -2.78
N GLY A 347 41.15 -2.17 -3.97
CA GLY A 347 42.58 -1.91 -4.18
C GLY A 347 42.94 -0.50 -4.68
N GLY A 348 42.04 0.48 -4.55
CA GLY A 348 42.24 1.87 -4.98
C GLY A 348 42.41 2.83 -3.82
#